data_AF-A0A382KB11-F1
#
_entry.id   AF-A0A382KB11-F1
#
_cell.length_a   1.000
_cell.length_b   1.000
_cell.length_c   1.000
_cell.angle_alpha   90.00
_cell.angle_beta   90.00
_cell.angle_gamma   90.00
#
_symmetry.space_group_name_H-M   'P 1'
#
loop_
_entity.id
_entity.type
_entity.pdbx_description
1 polymer ?
#
loop_
_entity_poly.entity_id
_entity_poly.type
_entity_poly.pdbx_seq_one_letter_code
_entity_poly.pdbx_strand_id
1 'polypeptide(L)'
;DLKVSSHITASANISSSGTVTAEHFYSSDDALIDGTVTSGYSNIGYSLTVNTNAHGGGDFRVKSVNNDYQIFSDSNTDKVGIGHSSAPTLTSVLTVGGDITATHISASGNVSASGTVYASNFESAGSAGEIISFNDNLNITGYITASGDINTTAGRVYEAGTSVIDHATAMAIVFGG
;
A
#
# COMPACT_ATOMS: atom_id res chain seq x y z
N ASP A 1 -23.38 30.31 -46.37
CA ASP A 1 -22.09 29.73 -45.95
C ASP A 1 -20.95 30.60 -46.43
N LEU A 2 -19.96 30.84 -45.58
CA LEU A 2 -18.70 31.47 -45.96
C LEU A 2 -17.73 30.37 -46.38
N LYS A 3 -17.23 30.45 -47.62
CA LYS A 3 -16.18 29.57 -48.14
C LYS A 3 -14.93 30.40 -48.39
N VAL A 4 -13.85 30.10 -47.69
CA VAL A 4 -12.54 30.75 -47.85
C VAL A 4 -11.53 29.72 -48.32
N SER A 5 -10.69 30.12 -49.29
CA SER A 5 -9.64 29.27 -49.87
C SER A 5 -8.27 29.46 -49.19
N SER A 6 -8.21 30.25 -48.12
CA SER A 6 -6.99 30.62 -47.40
C SER A 6 -7.30 30.87 -45.91
N HIS A 7 -6.40 31.53 -45.19
CA HIS A 7 -6.49 31.81 -43.76
C HIS A 7 -7.61 32.82 -43.41
N ILE A 8 -8.19 32.63 -42.24
CA ILE A 8 -8.98 33.65 -41.54
C ILE A 8 -8.10 34.17 -40.41
N THR A 9 -7.87 35.49 -40.36
CA THR A 9 -7.23 36.16 -39.22
C THR A 9 -8.22 37.12 -38.61
N ALA A 10 -8.56 36.91 -37.35
CA ALA A 10 -9.34 37.85 -36.56
C ALA A 10 -8.43 38.53 -35.55
N SER A 11 -8.50 39.85 -35.45
CA SER A 11 -7.81 40.64 -34.41
C SER A 11 -8.56 40.63 -33.07
N ALA A 12 -9.74 40.01 -33.04
CA ALA A 12 -10.62 39.88 -31.89
C ALA A 12 -11.11 38.43 -31.77
N ASN A 13 -12.19 38.21 -31.03
CA ASN A 13 -12.74 36.90 -30.75
C ASN A 13 -13.32 36.23 -32.01
N ILE A 14 -13.06 34.93 -32.16
CA ILE A 14 -13.78 34.05 -33.05
C ILE A 14 -14.75 33.24 -32.19
N SER A 15 -16.06 33.38 -32.44
CA SER A 15 -17.09 32.59 -31.77
C SER A 15 -17.74 31.66 -32.79
N SER A 16 -17.88 30.40 -32.41
CA SER A 16 -18.61 29.39 -33.18
C SER A 16 -19.68 28.79 -32.29
N SER A 17 -20.94 28.81 -32.74
CA SER A 17 -22.03 28.06 -32.10
C SER A 17 -22.06 26.58 -32.51
N GLY A 18 -21.21 26.20 -33.48
CA GLY A 18 -21.06 24.82 -33.96
C GLY A 18 -19.65 24.27 -33.72
N THR A 19 -19.41 23.07 -34.25
CA THR A 19 -18.13 22.38 -34.13
C THR A 19 -17.00 23.11 -34.86
N VAL A 20 -15.88 23.31 -34.18
CA VAL A 20 -14.61 23.69 -34.79
C VAL A 20 -13.78 22.42 -34.98
N THR A 21 -13.41 22.13 -36.23
CA THR A 21 -12.48 21.03 -36.54
C THR A 21 -11.14 21.64 -36.94
N ALA A 22 -10.07 21.18 -36.32
CA ALA A 22 -8.71 21.61 -36.60
C ALA A 22 -7.76 20.43 -36.40
N GLU A 23 -6.79 20.28 -37.29
CA GLU A 23 -5.71 19.30 -37.12
C GLU A 23 -4.75 19.73 -36.00
N HIS A 24 -4.52 21.05 -35.88
CA HIS A 24 -3.70 21.66 -34.85
C HIS A 24 -4.52 22.69 -34.09
N PHE A 25 -4.59 22.52 -32.77
CA PHE A 25 -5.10 23.53 -31.86
C PHE A 25 -3.99 23.88 -30.88
N TYR A 26 -3.47 25.10 -30.99
CA TYR A 26 -2.36 25.59 -30.19
C TYR A 26 -2.80 26.86 -29.45
N SER A 27 -2.73 26.81 -28.12
CA SER A 27 -2.76 28.00 -27.27
C SER A 27 -1.34 28.27 -26.78
N SER A 28 -0.89 29.51 -26.83
CA SER A 28 0.39 29.91 -26.24
C SER A 28 0.30 30.12 -24.73
N ASP A 29 -0.90 30.02 -24.17
CA ASP A 29 -1.24 30.20 -22.77
C ASP A 29 -2.30 29.14 -22.40
N ASP A 30 -3.23 29.45 -21.51
CA ASP A 30 -4.28 28.54 -21.09
C ASP A 30 -5.26 28.15 -22.21
N ALA A 31 -5.80 26.94 -22.09
CA ALA A 31 -6.98 26.49 -22.81
C ALA A 31 -8.04 26.08 -21.78
N LEU A 32 -9.12 26.85 -21.67
CA LEU A 32 -10.26 26.53 -20.82
C LEU A 32 -11.26 25.65 -21.59
N ILE A 33 -11.62 24.51 -20.99
CA ILE A 33 -12.61 23.58 -21.53
C ILE A 33 -13.60 23.27 -20.42
N ASP A 34 -14.83 23.78 -20.52
CA ASP A 34 -15.89 23.57 -19.50
C ASP A 34 -16.43 22.12 -19.49
N GLY A 35 -16.20 21.39 -20.58
CA GLY A 35 -16.67 20.02 -20.76
C GLY A 35 -15.57 18.98 -20.60
N THR A 36 -15.76 17.85 -21.26
CA THR A 36 -14.81 16.73 -21.25
C THR A 36 -13.68 16.95 -22.24
N VAL A 37 -12.47 16.63 -21.81
CA VAL A 37 -11.31 16.44 -22.70
C VAL A 37 -11.18 14.95 -23.01
N THR A 38 -11.19 14.57 -24.28
CA THR A 38 -10.92 13.19 -24.73
C THR A 38 -9.79 13.21 -25.74
N SER A 39 -8.81 12.35 -25.55
CA SER A 39 -7.66 12.19 -26.44
C SER A 39 -7.32 10.71 -26.57
N GLY A 40 -6.71 10.32 -27.70
CA GLY A 40 -6.15 8.98 -27.84
C GLY A 40 -4.90 8.82 -26.96
N TYR A 41 -4.01 9.81 -27.03
CA TYR A 41 -2.81 9.90 -26.21
C TYR A 41 -2.65 11.33 -25.71
N SER A 42 -2.20 11.48 -24.47
CA SER A 42 -1.87 12.77 -23.86
C SER A 42 -0.41 12.79 -23.43
N ASN A 43 0.31 13.87 -23.75
CA ASN A 43 1.63 14.16 -23.18
C ASN A 43 1.53 15.50 -22.45
N ILE A 44 1.94 15.52 -21.18
CA ILE A 44 1.88 16.70 -20.32
C ILE A 44 3.32 17.01 -19.92
N GLY A 45 3.85 18.16 -20.36
CA GLY A 45 5.27 18.47 -20.26
C GLY A 45 5.77 18.79 -18.85
N TYR A 46 4.88 19.26 -17.96
CA TYR A 46 5.20 19.60 -16.57
C TYR A 46 4.38 18.75 -15.61
N SER A 47 3.32 19.29 -15.01
CA SER A 47 2.46 18.59 -14.06
C SER A 47 1.04 18.43 -14.59
N LEU A 48 0.41 17.33 -14.17
CA LEU A 48 -1.04 17.18 -14.22
C LEU A 48 -1.57 17.36 -12.81
N THR A 49 -2.31 18.44 -12.59
CA THR A 49 -3.13 18.60 -11.37
C THR A 49 -4.56 18.28 -11.73
N VAL A 50 -5.10 17.22 -11.12
CA VAL A 50 -6.51 16.85 -11.23
C VAL A 50 -7.28 17.37 -10.03
N ASN A 51 -8.56 17.69 -10.23
CA ASN A 51 -9.44 18.17 -9.17
C ASN A 51 -8.88 19.39 -8.40
N THR A 52 -8.44 20.43 -9.12
CA THR A 52 -7.78 21.62 -8.56
C THR A 52 -8.62 22.36 -7.51
N ASN A 53 -9.95 22.21 -7.54
CA ASN A 53 -10.88 22.81 -6.58
C ASN A 53 -11.29 21.86 -5.44
N ALA A 54 -10.65 20.70 -5.30
CA ALA A 54 -10.94 19.69 -4.28
C ALA A 54 -12.44 19.31 -4.20
N HIS A 55 -13.09 19.20 -5.34
CA HIS A 55 -14.49 18.80 -5.40
C HIS A 55 -14.63 17.34 -4.98
N GLY A 56 -15.56 17.01 -4.07
CA GLY A 56 -15.73 15.65 -3.58
C GLY A 56 -15.92 14.63 -4.70
N GLY A 57 -16.79 14.94 -5.67
CA GLY A 57 -17.01 14.08 -6.84
C GLY A 57 -15.95 14.18 -7.94
N GLY A 58 -14.88 14.95 -7.72
CA GLY A 58 -13.76 15.14 -8.64
C GLY A 58 -12.74 14.01 -8.53
N ASP A 59 -13.18 12.77 -8.68
CA ASP A 59 -12.31 11.61 -8.54
C ASP A 59 -11.24 11.54 -9.64
N PHE A 60 -10.10 10.96 -9.32
CA PHE A 60 -9.18 10.44 -10.33
C PHE A 60 -9.42 8.96 -10.54
N ARG A 61 -9.60 8.53 -11.80
CA ARG A 61 -9.88 7.13 -12.12
C ARG A 61 -9.09 6.67 -13.34
N VAL A 62 -8.30 5.63 -13.14
CA VAL A 62 -7.65 4.86 -14.21
C VAL A 62 -8.44 3.57 -14.40
N LYS A 63 -8.92 3.38 -15.62
CA LYS A 63 -9.67 2.20 -16.04
C LYS A 63 -8.80 1.27 -16.88
N SER A 64 -9.01 -0.03 -16.71
CA SER A 64 -8.56 -1.10 -17.59
C SER A 64 -9.75 -1.71 -18.31
N VAL A 65 -9.51 -2.63 -19.25
CA VAL A 65 -10.53 -3.30 -20.06
C VAL A 65 -11.66 -3.90 -19.21
N ASN A 66 -11.31 -4.46 -18.05
CA ASN A 66 -12.25 -5.16 -17.17
C ASN A 66 -12.31 -4.57 -15.75
N ASN A 67 -11.73 -3.38 -15.53
CA ASN A 67 -11.67 -2.81 -14.19
C ASN A 67 -11.71 -1.28 -14.24
N ASP A 68 -12.79 -0.71 -13.73
CA ASP A 68 -12.97 0.73 -13.63
C ASP A 68 -12.12 1.38 -12.53
N TYR A 69 -11.61 0.63 -11.56
CA TYR A 69 -10.89 1.10 -10.37
C TYR A 69 -9.49 0.47 -10.30
N GLN A 70 -8.79 0.45 -11.43
CA GLN A 70 -7.39 0.00 -11.47
C GLN A 70 -6.52 0.88 -10.59
N ILE A 71 -6.66 2.21 -10.73
CA ILE A 71 -6.17 3.21 -9.78
C ILE A 71 -7.32 4.18 -9.56
N PHE A 72 -7.70 4.39 -8.31
CA PHE A 72 -8.82 5.23 -7.95
C PHE A 72 -8.44 6.12 -6.78
N SER A 73 -8.56 7.44 -6.97
CA SER A 73 -8.56 8.40 -5.87
C SER A 73 -9.99 8.83 -5.62
N ASP A 74 -10.50 8.51 -4.44
CA ASP A 74 -11.80 8.92 -3.94
C ASP A 74 -11.65 10.28 -3.25
N SER A 75 -12.02 11.36 -3.95
CA SER A 75 -11.89 12.71 -3.42
C SER A 75 -12.96 13.05 -2.37
N ASN A 76 -13.98 12.22 -2.22
CA ASN A 76 -15.00 12.36 -1.17
C ASN A 76 -14.50 11.88 0.19
N THR A 77 -13.50 11.00 0.22
CA THR A 77 -13.02 10.36 1.46
C THR A 77 -11.51 10.43 1.67
N ASP A 78 -10.79 11.16 0.81
CA ASP A 78 -9.34 11.36 0.84
C ASP A 78 -8.53 10.04 0.79
N LYS A 79 -8.95 9.10 -0.06
CA LYS A 79 -8.38 7.74 -0.12
C LYS A 79 -8.02 7.30 -1.53
N VAL A 80 -7.07 6.37 -1.60
CA VAL A 80 -6.57 5.74 -2.82
C VAL A 80 -6.80 4.23 -2.77
N GLY A 81 -7.44 3.72 -3.81
CA GLY A 81 -7.64 2.29 -4.06
C GLY A 81 -6.84 1.83 -5.27
N ILE A 82 -6.29 0.62 -5.20
CA ILE A 82 -5.60 -0.04 -6.33
C ILE A 82 -6.21 -1.42 -6.55
N GLY A 83 -6.65 -1.69 -7.78
CA GLY A 83 -7.04 -3.02 -8.22
C GLY A 83 -8.36 -3.56 -7.67
N HIS A 84 -9.37 -2.70 -7.43
CA HIS A 84 -10.68 -3.13 -6.93
C HIS A 84 -11.67 -3.39 -8.09
N SER A 85 -12.51 -4.44 -8.03
CA SER A 85 -13.45 -4.78 -9.12
C SER A 85 -14.73 -3.94 -9.16
N SER A 86 -14.95 -3.11 -8.15
CA SER A 86 -16.07 -2.19 -8.00
C SER A 86 -15.60 -0.96 -7.23
N ALA A 87 -16.45 0.07 -7.13
CA ALA A 87 -16.17 1.22 -6.27
C ALA A 87 -15.83 0.73 -4.85
N PRO A 88 -14.59 0.88 -4.38
CA PRO A 88 -14.20 0.33 -3.10
C PRO A 88 -14.65 1.23 -1.96
N THR A 89 -15.19 0.64 -0.90
CA THR A 89 -15.28 1.33 0.40
C THR A 89 -13.90 1.25 1.06
N LEU A 90 -13.06 2.24 0.77
CA LEU A 90 -11.68 2.28 1.26
C LEU A 90 -11.69 2.54 2.77
N THR A 91 -11.01 1.69 3.55
CA THR A 91 -10.94 1.80 5.02
C THR A 91 -9.66 2.50 5.50
N SER A 92 -8.68 2.68 4.62
CA SER A 92 -7.39 3.32 4.88
C SER A 92 -7.01 4.22 3.71
N VAL A 93 -6.09 5.16 3.95
CA VAL A 93 -5.62 6.13 2.93
C VAL A 93 -5.16 5.41 1.65
N LEU A 94 -4.48 4.28 1.79
CA LEU A 94 -4.18 3.39 0.68
C LEU A 94 -4.75 2.01 0.98
N THR A 95 -5.53 1.46 0.04
CA THR A 95 -5.95 0.06 0.06
C THR A 95 -5.62 -0.58 -1.28
N VAL A 96 -5.06 -1.79 -1.25
CA VAL A 96 -4.77 -2.59 -2.44
C VAL A 96 -5.63 -3.85 -2.37
N GLY A 97 -6.48 -4.06 -3.36
CA GLY A 97 -7.39 -5.21 -3.42
C GLY A 97 -6.75 -6.54 -3.84
N GLY A 98 -5.44 -6.57 -4.01
CA GLY A 98 -4.67 -7.74 -4.45
C GLY A 98 -3.28 -7.77 -3.84
N ASP A 99 -2.36 -8.48 -4.50
CA ASP A 99 -1.03 -8.75 -3.97
C ASP A 99 -0.11 -7.51 -4.02
N ILE A 100 0.76 -7.40 -3.02
CA ILE A 100 1.85 -6.41 -2.98
C ILE A 100 3.17 -7.18 -2.95
N THR A 101 4.00 -6.99 -3.98
CA THR A 101 5.40 -7.44 -3.97
C THR A 101 6.28 -6.21 -3.76
N ALA A 102 7.01 -6.17 -2.64
CA ALA A 102 7.91 -5.07 -2.29
C ALA A 102 9.25 -5.62 -1.80
N THR A 103 10.34 -4.89 -2.05
CA THR A 103 11.68 -5.31 -1.62
C THR A 103 12.04 -4.85 -0.21
N HIS A 104 11.47 -3.74 0.24
CA HIS A 104 11.73 -3.13 1.54
C HIS A 104 10.44 -2.52 2.07
N ILE A 105 10.08 -2.88 3.30
CA ILE A 105 8.90 -2.35 3.99
C ILE A 105 9.36 -1.90 5.37
N SER A 106 9.10 -0.64 5.70
CA SER A 106 9.28 -0.10 7.05
C SER A 106 7.90 0.28 7.59
N ALA A 107 7.43 -0.43 8.61
CA ALA A 107 6.17 -0.14 9.28
C ALA A 107 6.45 0.51 10.64
N SER A 108 5.86 1.68 10.90
CA SER A 108 5.96 2.37 12.20
C SER A 108 4.98 1.86 13.24
N GLY A 109 4.04 1.00 12.83
CA GLY A 109 3.03 0.40 13.69
C GLY A 109 2.97 -1.10 13.49
N ASN A 110 1.81 -1.67 13.79
CA ASN A 110 1.62 -3.11 13.74
C ASN A 110 1.66 -3.64 12.30
N VAL A 111 2.35 -4.77 12.12
CA VAL A 111 2.20 -5.63 10.94
C VAL A 111 1.30 -6.79 11.33
N SER A 112 0.09 -6.83 10.78
CA SER A 112 -0.87 -7.91 11.00
C SER A 112 -0.94 -8.78 9.76
N ALA A 113 -0.68 -10.08 9.92
CA ALA A 113 -0.81 -11.07 8.86
C ALA A 113 -1.75 -12.18 9.36
N SER A 114 -2.79 -12.50 8.59
CA SER A 114 -3.68 -13.64 8.88
C SER A 114 -3.11 -14.98 8.43
N GLY A 115 -2.07 -14.95 7.58
CA GLY A 115 -1.38 -16.12 7.07
C GLY A 115 0.00 -16.33 7.68
N THR A 116 0.84 -17.08 6.97
CA THR A 116 2.21 -17.38 7.41
C THR A 116 3.16 -16.22 7.12
N VAL A 117 3.99 -15.87 8.10
CA VAL A 117 5.13 -14.97 7.91
C VAL A 117 6.38 -15.82 7.63
N TYR A 118 6.93 -15.69 6.43
CA TYR A 118 8.21 -16.29 6.08
C TYR A 118 9.31 -15.25 6.26
N ALA A 119 10.26 -15.54 7.14
CA ALA A 119 11.42 -14.68 7.38
C ALA A 119 12.67 -15.56 7.44
N SER A 120 13.71 -15.22 6.68
CA SER A 120 15.02 -15.85 6.81
C SER A 120 15.68 -15.50 8.15
N ASN A 121 15.38 -14.31 8.65
CA ASN A 121 15.87 -13.75 9.90
C ASN A 121 14.72 -13.02 10.60
N PHE A 122 14.57 -13.28 11.89
CA PHE A 122 13.63 -12.55 12.75
C PHE A 122 14.40 -12.02 13.95
N GLU A 123 14.33 -10.72 14.17
CA GLU A 123 14.98 -10.04 15.29
C GLU A 123 13.96 -9.13 15.95
N SER A 124 13.79 -9.29 17.26
CA SER A 124 13.07 -8.32 18.06
C SER A 124 14.03 -7.22 18.45
N ALA A 125 13.93 -6.06 17.79
CA ALA A 125 14.77 -4.88 18.04
C ALA A 125 14.47 -4.17 19.38
N GLY A 126 13.68 -4.80 20.24
CA GLY A 126 13.23 -4.21 21.49
C GLY A 126 14.36 -3.92 22.48
N SER A 127 14.11 -2.99 23.39
CA SER A 127 15.02 -2.65 24.49
C SER A 127 14.93 -3.66 25.64
N ALA A 128 15.85 -3.57 26.60
CA ALA A 128 15.85 -4.44 27.79
C ALA A 128 14.49 -4.38 28.52
N GLY A 129 13.85 -5.55 28.66
CA GLY A 129 12.54 -5.69 29.30
C GLY A 129 11.36 -5.76 28.32
N GLU A 130 11.56 -5.50 27.03
CA GLU A 130 10.57 -5.81 26.01
C GLU A 130 10.58 -7.32 25.70
N ILE A 131 9.39 -7.86 25.42
CA ILE A 131 9.18 -9.29 25.27
C ILE A 131 8.63 -9.62 23.90
N ILE A 132 9.05 -10.77 23.36
CA ILE A 132 8.34 -11.44 22.29
C ILE A 132 7.35 -12.40 22.96
N SER A 133 6.06 -12.16 22.78
CA SER A 133 5.02 -13.05 23.28
C SER A 133 4.52 -13.97 22.18
N PHE A 134 4.42 -15.27 22.49
CA PHE A 134 3.76 -16.26 21.65
C PHE A 134 2.58 -16.83 22.44
N ASN A 135 1.37 -16.61 21.95
CA ASN A 135 0.14 -17.10 22.61
C ASN A 135 -0.24 -18.52 22.19
N ASP A 136 0.54 -19.11 21.27
CA ASP A 136 0.35 -20.45 20.73
C ASP A 136 1.56 -21.34 21.07
N ASN A 137 1.47 -22.61 20.68
CA ASN A 137 2.58 -23.54 20.80
C ASN A 137 3.76 -23.12 19.91
N LEU A 138 4.97 -23.16 20.46
CA LEU A 138 6.19 -22.87 19.74
C LEU A 138 6.95 -24.17 19.42
N ASN A 139 7.20 -24.42 18.15
CA ASN A 139 8.03 -25.54 17.69
C ASN A 139 9.35 -25.02 17.14
N ILE A 140 10.46 -25.37 17.78
CA ILE A 140 11.81 -24.94 17.40
C ILE A 140 12.59 -26.19 17.00
N THR A 141 12.99 -26.27 15.73
CA THR A 141 13.80 -27.37 15.20
C THR A 141 15.31 -27.15 15.42
N GLY A 142 15.71 -25.91 15.67
CA GLY A 142 17.08 -25.52 16.00
C GLY A 142 17.36 -25.50 17.50
N TYR A 143 18.49 -24.92 17.87
CA TYR A 143 18.87 -24.74 19.28
C TYR A 143 18.19 -23.52 19.91
N ILE A 144 17.94 -23.61 21.21
CA ILE A 144 17.62 -22.46 22.06
C ILE A 144 18.90 -22.08 22.81
N THR A 145 19.37 -20.85 22.65
CA THR A 145 20.49 -20.29 23.42
C THR A 145 19.97 -19.11 24.24
N ALA A 146 20.12 -19.18 25.56
CA ALA A 146 19.71 -18.12 26.47
C ALA A 146 20.92 -17.63 27.26
N SER A 147 21.11 -16.30 27.33
CA SER A 147 22.12 -15.68 28.19
C SER A 147 21.63 -15.47 29.63
N GLY A 148 20.31 -15.60 29.84
CA GLY A 148 19.67 -15.62 31.14
C GLY A 148 18.95 -16.94 31.38
N ASP A 149 18.02 -16.93 32.33
CA ASP A 149 17.32 -18.13 32.77
C ASP A 149 16.24 -18.59 31.79
N ILE A 150 16.04 -19.91 31.70
CA ILE A 150 14.84 -20.51 31.10
C ILE A 150 13.91 -20.88 32.25
N ASN A 151 12.83 -20.10 32.41
CA ASN A 151 11.86 -20.30 33.49
C ASN A 151 10.55 -20.88 32.94
N THR A 152 10.18 -22.08 33.41
CA THR A 152 8.87 -22.69 33.13
C THR A 152 7.94 -22.50 34.31
N THR A 153 6.94 -21.62 34.18
CA THR A 153 5.94 -21.35 35.24
C THR A 153 4.89 -22.45 35.35
N ALA A 154 4.66 -23.20 34.27
CA ALA A 154 3.86 -24.40 34.23
C ALA A 154 4.55 -25.43 33.31
N GLY A 155 4.56 -26.70 33.72
CA GLY A 155 5.15 -27.79 32.94
C GLY A 155 6.55 -28.19 33.42
N ARG A 156 7.29 -28.87 32.53
CA ARG A 156 8.62 -29.43 32.79
C ARG A 156 9.48 -29.27 31.55
N VAL A 157 10.78 -29.11 31.74
CA VAL A 157 11.78 -29.29 30.68
C VAL A 157 12.10 -30.78 30.60
N TYR A 158 12.00 -31.35 29.40
CA TYR A 158 12.42 -32.73 29.13
C TYR A 158 13.59 -32.70 28.15
N GLU A 159 14.74 -33.15 28.61
CA GLU A 159 15.93 -33.30 27.78
C GLU A 159 15.98 -34.72 27.25
N ALA A 160 16.11 -34.88 25.93
CA ALA A 160 16.43 -36.18 25.33
C ALA A 160 17.96 -36.35 25.34
N GLY A 161 18.48 -37.34 26.09
CA GLY A 161 19.91 -37.64 26.16
C GLY A 161 20.47 -37.64 27.58
N THR A 162 21.79 -37.49 27.71
CA THR A 162 22.45 -37.37 29.02
C THR A 162 22.30 -35.94 29.50
N SER A 163 21.43 -35.74 30.49
CA SER A 163 21.19 -34.44 31.10
C SER A 163 22.49 -33.79 31.55
N VAL A 164 22.72 -32.53 31.15
CA VAL A 164 23.95 -31.78 31.44
C VAL A 164 23.75 -30.95 32.72
N ILE A 165 23.18 -31.56 33.75
CA ILE A 165 23.21 -30.95 35.08
C ILE A 165 24.68 -30.96 35.53
N ASP A 166 25.42 -29.87 35.28
CA ASP A 166 26.70 -29.61 35.92
C ASP A 166 26.40 -29.22 37.38
N HIS A 167 26.26 -30.23 38.22
CA HIS A 167 25.90 -30.09 39.63
C HIS A 167 27.13 -29.66 40.45
N ALA A 168 27.59 -28.41 40.25
CA ALA A 168 28.59 -27.84 41.15
C ALA A 168 28.03 -27.57 42.56
N THR A 169 26.70 -27.36 42.71
CA THR A 169 26.06 -27.24 44.04
C THR A 169 24.61 -27.76 44.06
N ALA A 170 24.43 -29.00 44.54
CA ALA A 170 23.22 -29.62 45.10
C ALA A 170 21.96 -29.75 44.21
N MET A 171 21.75 -30.95 43.66
CA MET A 171 20.41 -31.46 43.32
C MET A 171 19.76 -32.02 44.59
N ALA A 172 18.64 -31.45 45.03
CA ALA A 172 17.76 -32.13 45.98
C ALA A 172 16.83 -33.07 45.19
N ILE A 173 17.25 -34.33 45.01
CA ILE A 173 16.32 -35.37 44.58
C ILE A 173 15.38 -35.63 45.77
N VAL A 174 14.19 -35.06 45.72
CA VAL A 174 13.13 -35.37 46.68
C VAL A 174 12.47 -36.67 46.21
N PHE A 175 12.83 -37.79 46.84
CA PHE A 175 11.99 -38.98 46.80
C PHE A 175 10.80 -38.73 47.72
N GLY A 176 9.57 -38.75 47.19
CA GLY A 176 8.35 -38.65 47.99
C GLY A 176 8.27 -39.81 48.99
N GLY A 177 7.98 -39.50 50.25
CA GLY A 177 7.57 -40.48 51.27
C GLY A 177 6.08 -40.74 51.24
#